data_AF-A0A8I2YL51-F1
#
_entry.id   AF-A0A8I2YL51-F1
#
_cell.length_a   1.000
_cell.length_b   1.000
_cell.length_c   1.000
_cell.angle_alpha   90.00
_cell.angle_beta   90.00
_cell.angle_gamma   90.00
#
_symmetry.space_group_name_H-M   'P 1'
#
loop_
_entity.id
_entity.type
_entity.pdbx_description
1 polymer ?
#
loop_
_entity_poly.entity_id
_entity_poly.type
_entity_poly.pdbx_seq_one_letter_code
_entity_poly.pdbx_strand_id
1 'polypeptide(L)'
;MASPTVVGEVDQHDNSTQLPPLVLSTFVKSFEFLSTKDDIQVQLRALLDHDVPPQFPPSIPEAVRTFFSSVASPTEILSSKLVSRVEGTDVIKGGYNFVHILNLDIGQSHPLFPFVLRFPIDPDFISRSQTRTAVGCMLYCQRHTELNIPTPVVYAYNCTYGSEFIAMEYLDGDTLSHVWLDIPEEDRQNVINQIVEIMRSMRTKANFRVIGGISPDGSACPLVDGMDGGVGMGLVESFGLYDTGPYESVREYVQAVFDRQFHYLDQILHKSTLLAHEAKFKEEMMSCLRVSTPEEIFERVKSKRDGFRAHPYDCEHPFVLRHGDLHGRNVIVSHSSPRCILGIIDWDFGGSHVLPFADDYFE
;
A
#
# COMPACT_ATOMS: atom_id res chain seq x y z
N MET A 1 -77.24 -7.45 -28.25
CA MET A 1 -76.47 -6.20 -28.03
C MET A 1 -75.48 -6.45 -26.92
N ALA A 2 -74.24 -5.97 -27.12
CA ALA A 2 -73.13 -5.75 -26.17
C ALA A 2 -72.35 -6.97 -25.61
N SER A 3 -71.12 -7.10 -26.14
CA SER A 3 -69.86 -7.69 -25.62
C SER A 3 -69.36 -6.98 -24.33
N PRO A 4 -68.16 -7.23 -23.73
CA PRO A 4 -66.99 -8.05 -24.15
C PRO A 4 -66.32 -8.86 -23.00
N THR A 5 -65.06 -9.33 -23.03
CA THR A 5 -64.28 -10.27 -23.88
C THR A 5 -62.93 -10.45 -23.16
N VAL A 6 -62.43 -11.70 -23.05
CA VAL A 6 -61.06 -12.20 -22.70
C VAL A 6 -60.41 -11.79 -21.35
N VAL A 7 -60.13 -12.80 -20.51
CA VAL A 7 -58.93 -12.82 -19.65
C VAL A 7 -58.24 -14.16 -19.90
N GLY A 8 -57.02 -14.10 -20.44
CA GLY A 8 -56.09 -15.22 -20.50
C GLY A 8 -55.18 -15.18 -19.28
N GLU A 9 -55.06 -16.30 -18.58
CA GLU A 9 -54.02 -16.54 -17.58
C GLU A 9 -52.70 -16.84 -18.30
N VAL A 10 -51.66 -16.07 -17.96
CA VAL A 10 -50.26 -16.34 -18.29
C VAL A 10 -49.47 -16.24 -16.98
N ASP A 11 -48.74 -17.30 -16.69
CA ASP A 11 -47.75 -17.43 -15.63
C ASP A 11 -46.80 -16.22 -15.55
N GLN A 12 -46.62 -15.67 -14.35
CA GLN A 12 -45.37 -14.99 -13.97
C GLN A 12 -44.98 -15.40 -12.55
N HIS A 13 -43.89 -16.17 -12.47
CA HIS A 13 -43.12 -16.39 -11.27
C HIS A 13 -42.58 -15.06 -10.75
N ASP A 14 -43.07 -14.63 -9.60
CA ASP A 14 -42.35 -13.76 -8.69
C ASP A 14 -41.27 -14.59 -8.00
N ASN A 15 -40.00 -14.26 -8.24
CA ASN A 15 -38.86 -14.78 -7.49
C ASN A 15 -37.88 -13.63 -7.25
N SER A 16 -38.32 -12.68 -6.45
CA SER A 16 -37.47 -11.77 -5.70
C SER A 16 -36.52 -12.56 -4.79
N THR A 17 -35.30 -12.84 -5.28
CA THR A 17 -34.21 -13.42 -4.46
C THR A 17 -33.23 -12.32 -4.06
N GLN A 18 -33.45 -11.79 -2.85
CA GLN A 18 -32.50 -10.95 -2.12
C GLN A 18 -31.21 -11.74 -1.86
N LEU A 19 -30.07 -11.21 -2.33
CA LEU A 19 -28.73 -11.71 -2.00
C LEU A 19 -28.26 -11.16 -0.64
N PRO A 20 -27.59 -11.96 0.20
CA PRO A 20 -27.18 -11.53 1.53
C PRO A 20 -26.01 -10.52 1.50
N PRO A 21 -25.97 -9.55 2.43
CA PRO A 21 -25.01 -8.46 2.46
C PRO A 21 -23.74 -8.89 3.21
N LEU A 22 -22.59 -8.95 2.53
CA LEU A 22 -21.29 -8.54 3.10
C LEU A 22 -20.09 -8.59 2.12
N VAL A 23 -20.25 -8.98 0.86
CA VAL A 23 -19.12 -9.04 -0.11
C VAL A 23 -19.44 -8.29 -1.42
N LEU A 24 -20.45 -7.42 -1.41
CA LEU A 24 -21.00 -6.75 -2.59
C LEU A 24 -20.90 -5.22 -2.57
N SER A 25 -20.32 -4.59 -1.53
CA SER A 25 -20.18 -3.13 -1.50
C SER A 25 -19.03 -2.61 -2.36
N THR A 26 -17.99 -3.42 -2.58
CA THR A 26 -16.71 -2.96 -3.14
C THR A 26 -16.64 -3.11 -4.68
N PHE A 27 -17.41 -4.02 -5.28
CA PHE A 27 -17.10 -4.48 -6.66
C PHE A 27 -18.06 -4.02 -7.79
N VAL A 28 -19.14 -3.27 -7.51
CA VAL A 28 -20.20 -3.05 -8.53
C VAL A 28 -20.63 -1.58 -8.73
N LYS A 29 -20.04 -0.59 -8.04
CA LYS A 29 -20.54 0.81 -8.13
C LYS A 29 -19.85 1.75 -9.12
N SER A 30 -18.88 1.30 -9.90
CA SER A 30 -18.13 2.19 -10.80
C SER A 30 -18.22 1.75 -12.26
N PHE A 31 -19.41 1.89 -12.84
CA PHE A 31 -19.61 1.79 -14.29
C PHE A 31 -20.36 3.04 -14.76
N GLU A 32 -19.65 3.96 -15.42
CA GLU A 32 -20.12 4.71 -16.59
C GLU A 32 -19.01 5.66 -17.11
N PHE A 33 -18.98 5.81 -18.44
CA PHE A 33 -18.16 6.68 -19.30
C PHE A 33 -16.91 6.10 -20.00
N LEU A 34 -16.95 6.28 -21.33
CA LEU A 34 -16.11 5.72 -22.39
C LEU A 34 -15.18 6.76 -23.03
N SER A 35 -14.17 6.22 -23.75
CA SER A 35 -13.46 6.76 -24.94
C SER A 35 -12.38 7.83 -24.70
N THR A 36 -11.20 7.86 -25.35
CA THR A 36 -10.56 7.11 -26.46
C THR A 36 -9.04 7.39 -26.46
N LYS A 37 -8.23 6.45 -26.98
CA LYS A 37 -6.76 6.47 -27.16
C LYS A 37 -6.25 7.40 -28.28
N ASP A 38 -5.01 7.89 -28.15
CA ASP A 38 -3.92 7.55 -29.08
C ASP A 38 -2.52 7.99 -28.61
N ASP A 39 -1.55 7.16 -29.01
CA ASP A 39 -0.08 7.29 -29.03
C ASP A 39 0.73 7.31 -27.72
N ILE A 40 1.67 6.35 -27.59
CA ILE A 40 3.13 6.56 -27.41
C ILE A 40 3.78 5.19 -27.10
N GLN A 41 4.23 4.51 -28.15
CA GLN A 41 4.91 3.20 -28.10
C GLN A 41 6.41 3.29 -28.47
N VAL A 42 7.08 4.45 -28.33
CA VAL A 42 8.43 4.63 -28.90
C VAL A 42 9.55 4.98 -27.91
N GLN A 43 9.32 5.00 -26.59
CA GLN A 43 10.38 5.41 -25.64
C GLN A 43 10.64 4.43 -24.48
N LEU A 44 10.68 3.13 -24.74
CA LEU A 44 10.99 2.10 -23.71
C LEU A 44 12.14 1.17 -24.11
N ARG A 45 13.20 1.71 -24.72
CA ARG A 45 14.47 0.98 -24.88
C ARG A 45 15.67 1.88 -24.60
N ALA A 46 15.88 2.12 -23.31
CA ALA A 46 17.17 2.31 -22.65
C ALA A 46 16.82 2.78 -21.24
N LEU A 47 17.21 2.00 -20.22
CA LEU A 47 17.57 2.42 -18.86
C LEU A 47 17.48 1.18 -17.96
N LEU A 48 18.56 0.39 -18.00
CA LEU A 48 18.95 -0.50 -16.92
C LEU A 48 20.06 0.19 -16.15
N ASP A 49 19.97 0.05 -14.83
CA ASP A 49 20.97 0.33 -13.78
C ASP A 49 21.48 1.76 -13.63
N HIS A 50 20.81 2.53 -12.78
CA HIS A 50 21.47 3.50 -11.90
C HIS A 50 20.68 3.65 -10.59
N ASP A 51 21.25 3.19 -9.47
CA ASP A 51 20.82 3.61 -8.12
C ASP A 51 20.99 5.13 -8.03
N VAL A 52 19.87 5.86 -8.05
CA VAL A 52 19.87 7.32 -7.92
C VAL A 52 19.91 7.65 -6.42
N PRO A 53 20.96 8.31 -5.91
CA PRO A 53 21.01 8.72 -4.51
C PRO A 53 19.88 9.73 -4.21
N PRO A 54 19.32 9.72 -2.99
CA PRO A 54 18.26 10.64 -2.60
C PRO A 54 18.72 12.09 -2.78
N GLN A 55 17.92 12.89 -3.49
CA GLN A 55 18.16 14.33 -3.59
C GLN A 55 17.68 14.97 -2.29
N PHE A 56 18.62 15.25 -1.39
CA PHE A 56 18.32 15.92 -0.13
C PHE A 56 17.77 17.34 -0.41
N PRO A 57 16.65 17.76 0.23
CA PRO A 57 16.25 19.15 0.19
C PRO A 57 17.38 20.06 0.73
N PRO A 58 17.51 21.29 0.20
CA PRO A 58 18.61 22.20 0.51
C PRO A 58 18.66 22.64 2.00
N SER A 59 17.64 22.33 2.79
CA SER A 59 17.51 22.63 4.22
C SER A 59 18.30 21.69 5.14
N ILE A 60 18.80 20.56 4.66
CA ILE A 60 19.47 19.58 5.53
C ILE A 60 20.91 20.02 5.86
N PRO A 61 21.38 19.95 7.13
CA PRO A 61 22.76 20.27 7.47
C PRO A 61 23.77 19.32 6.82
N GLU A 62 24.95 19.82 6.46
CA GLU A 62 25.99 19.01 5.79
C GLU A 62 26.49 17.84 6.65
N ALA A 63 26.54 18.04 7.97
CA ALA A 63 26.89 16.98 8.92
C ALA A 63 25.89 15.80 8.87
N VAL A 64 24.59 16.10 8.68
CA VAL A 64 23.54 15.08 8.54
C VAL A 64 23.74 14.29 7.25
N ARG A 65 23.97 14.99 6.12
CA ARG A 65 24.27 14.34 4.83
C ARG A 65 25.50 13.44 4.92
N THR A 66 26.57 13.94 5.53
CA THR A 66 27.82 13.19 5.71
C THR A 66 27.60 11.93 6.54
N PHE A 67 26.86 12.03 7.65
CA PHE A 67 26.54 10.89 8.50
C PHE A 67 25.73 9.83 7.74
N PHE A 68 24.62 10.21 7.12
CA PHE A 68 23.73 9.27 6.45
C PHE A 68 24.33 8.67 5.17
N SER A 69 25.27 9.35 4.52
CA SER A 69 26.05 8.80 3.40
C SER A 69 27.09 7.76 3.85
N SER A 70 27.41 7.70 5.14
CA SER A 70 28.44 6.83 5.70
C SER A 70 27.91 5.53 6.32
N VAL A 71 26.58 5.40 6.48
CA VAL A 71 25.93 4.26 7.13
C VAL A 71 25.18 3.41 6.11
N ALA A 72 25.21 2.09 6.30
CA ALA A 72 24.60 1.10 5.42
C ALA A 72 23.69 0.10 6.15
N SER A 73 23.54 0.21 7.48
CA SER A 73 22.67 -0.67 8.27
C SER A 73 22.09 0.00 9.53
N PRO A 74 20.97 -0.52 10.08
CA PRO A 74 20.46 -0.09 11.38
C PRO A 74 21.47 -0.21 12.51
N THR A 75 22.28 -1.28 12.50
CA THR A 75 23.26 -1.55 13.56
C THR A 75 24.34 -0.47 13.61
N GLU A 76 24.82 0.00 12.46
CA GLU A 76 25.79 1.10 12.38
C GLU A 76 25.20 2.41 12.94
N ILE A 77 23.92 2.70 12.62
CA ILE A 77 23.23 3.88 13.15
C ILE A 77 23.06 3.77 14.67
N LEU A 78 22.54 2.65 15.16
CA LEU A 78 22.23 2.44 16.58
C LEU A 78 23.49 2.33 17.47
N SER A 79 24.63 1.93 16.91
CA SER A 79 25.91 1.83 17.64
C SER A 79 26.75 3.10 17.57
N SER A 80 26.35 4.09 16.77
CA SER A 80 27.04 5.37 16.66
C SER A 80 26.99 6.15 17.97
N LYS A 81 28.14 6.69 18.40
CA LYS A 81 28.22 7.57 19.57
C LYS A 81 27.53 8.93 19.37
N LEU A 82 27.27 9.30 18.11
CA LEU A 82 26.56 10.53 17.77
C LEU A 82 25.04 10.34 17.85
N VAL A 83 24.56 9.11 17.97
CA VAL A 83 23.15 8.79 17.98
C VAL A 83 22.69 8.50 19.40
N SER A 84 21.64 9.18 19.82
CA SER A 84 20.95 8.94 21.09
C SER A 84 19.45 8.79 20.86
N ARG A 85 18.73 8.18 21.78
CA ARG A 85 17.26 8.13 21.69
C ARG A 85 16.67 9.47 22.11
N VAL A 86 15.58 9.89 21.49
CA VAL A 86 14.80 11.04 21.97
C VAL A 86 14.23 10.71 23.36
N GLU A 87 14.43 11.62 24.32
CA GLU A 87 13.95 11.42 25.69
C GLU A 87 12.42 11.24 25.72
N GLY A 88 11.94 10.30 26.55
CA GLY A 88 10.52 9.99 26.66
C GLY A 88 9.93 9.20 25.49
N THR A 89 10.74 8.76 24.52
CA THR A 89 10.28 7.89 23.43
C THR A 89 10.70 6.44 23.67
N ASP A 90 9.75 5.52 23.47
CA ASP A 90 10.00 4.09 23.46
C ASP A 90 10.19 3.57 22.03
N VAL A 91 10.79 2.39 21.90
CA VAL A 91 10.81 1.70 20.60
C VAL A 91 9.40 1.27 20.27
N ILE A 92 8.88 1.74 19.15
CA ILE A 92 7.55 1.38 18.68
C ILE A 92 7.70 0.07 17.90
N LYS A 93 6.99 -0.96 18.33
CA LYS A 93 6.87 -2.23 17.60
C LYS A 93 5.52 -2.26 16.90
N GLY A 94 5.53 -2.06 15.58
CA GLY A 94 4.34 -2.20 14.72
C GLY A 94 4.01 -3.65 14.40
N GLY A 95 3.13 -3.86 13.42
CA GLY A 95 2.83 -5.19 12.88
C GLY A 95 4.01 -5.81 12.13
N TYR A 96 4.73 -4.97 11.37
CA TYR A 96 5.81 -5.41 10.48
C TYR A 96 7.17 -4.81 10.83
N ASN A 97 7.23 -3.64 11.47
CA ASN A 97 8.46 -2.86 11.60
C ASN A 97 8.75 -2.43 13.04
N PHE A 98 10.03 -2.36 13.39
CA PHE A 98 10.52 -1.58 14.51
C PHE A 98 10.73 -0.13 14.08
N VAL A 99 10.34 0.80 14.94
CA VAL A 99 10.52 2.24 14.72
C VAL A 99 11.19 2.84 15.95
N HIS A 100 12.31 3.51 15.70
CA HIS A 100 13.09 4.25 16.69
C HIS A 100 13.03 5.74 16.37
N ILE A 101 12.73 6.56 17.38
CA ILE A 101 12.87 8.01 17.30
C ILE A 101 14.20 8.38 17.95
N LEU A 102 15.11 8.91 17.15
CA LEU A 102 16.51 9.12 17.50
C LEU A 102 16.92 10.57 17.27
N ASN A 103 18.00 10.97 17.93
CA ASN A 103 18.67 12.24 17.80
C ASN A 103 20.08 11.99 17.26
N LEU A 104 20.47 12.78 16.26
CA LEU A 104 21.84 12.87 15.78
C LEU A 104 22.50 14.13 16.34
N ASP A 105 23.62 13.96 17.04
CA ASP A 105 24.50 15.04 17.46
C ASP A 105 25.30 15.55 16.25
N ILE A 106 24.97 16.76 15.81
CA ILE A 106 25.61 17.46 14.69
C ILE A 106 26.59 18.54 15.16
N GLY A 107 26.98 18.52 16.44
CA GLY A 107 27.99 19.39 17.04
C GLY A 107 27.43 20.46 17.97
N GLN A 108 28.29 20.96 18.87
CA GLN A 108 27.94 21.79 20.05
C GLN A 108 27.17 23.10 19.78
N SER A 109 27.11 23.58 18.54
CA SER A 109 26.42 24.82 18.18
C SER A 109 25.03 24.61 17.59
N HIS A 110 24.61 23.37 17.44
CA HIS A 110 23.31 23.02 16.86
C HIS A 110 22.48 22.19 17.83
N PRO A 111 21.14 22.35 17.83
CA PRO A 111 20.26 21.43 18.53
C PRO A 111 20.44 20.01 17.98
N LEU A 112 20.14 19.02 18.82
CA LEU A 112 20.05 17.63 18.38
C LEU A 112 19.12 17.53 17.17
N PHE A 113 19.52 16.76 16.17
CA PHE A 113 18.76 16.60 14.94
C PHE A 113 17.89 15.34 15.03
N PRO A 114 16.56 15.45 15.21
CA PRO A 114 15.69 14.30 15.35
C PRO A 114 15.48 13.60 14.00
N PHE A 115 15.41 12.28 14.03
CA PHE A 115 15.11 11.45 12.87
C PHE A 115 14.42 10.15 13.28
N VAL A 116 13.76 9.51 12.33
CA VAL A 116 13.13 8.20 12.49
C VAL A 116 13.99 7.15 11.83
N LEU A 117 14.30 6.08 12.55
CA LEU A 117 14.90 4.86 12.01
C LEU A 117 13.86 3.74 12.05
N ARG A 118 13.55 3.19 10.87
CA ARG A 118 12.59 2.10 10.68
C ARG A 118 13.29 0.91 10.03
N PHE A 119 13.01 -0.29 10.50
CA PHE A 119 13.46 -1.54 9.87
C PHE A 119 12.52 -2.72 10.21
N PRO A 120 12.44 -3.76 9.36
CA PRO A 120 11.64 -4.96 9.59
C PRO A 120 11.83 -5.63 10.96
N ILE A 121 10.74 -6.13 11.55
CA ILE A 121 10.79 -7.02 12.72
C ILE A 121 11.31 -8.39 12.32
N ASP A 122 10.80 -8.91 11.20
CA ASP A 122 11.17 -10.21 10.65
C ASP A 122 11.21 -10.11 9.11
N PRO A 123 12.40 -10.09 8.50
CA PRO A 123 12.53 -9.99 7.05
C PRO A 123 11.94 -11.20 6.30
N ASP A 124 11.72 -12.33 6.99
CA ASP A 124 11.18 -13.55 6.37
C ASP A 124 9.64 -13.56 6.31
N PHE A 125 8.98 -12.66 7.05
CA PHE A 125 7.51 -12.53 7.12
C PHE A 125 6.98 -11.31 6.38
N ILE A 126 7.87 -10.42 5.94
CA ILE A 126 7.54 -9.22 5.18
C ILE A 126 7.69 -9.52 3.69
N SER A 127 6.76 -9.02 2.88
CA SER A 127 6.97 -8.99 1.43
C SER A 127 8.30 -8.32 1.13
N ARG A 128 9.18 -9.01 0.37
CA ARG A 128 10.54 -8.56 0.00
C ARG A 128 10.58 -7.21 -0.74
N SER A 129 9.42 -6.65 -1.03
CA SER A 129 9.23 -5.40 -1.74
C SER A 129 8.64 -4.27 -0.88
N GLN A 130 8.19 -4.51 0.36
CA GLN A 130 7.57 -3.47 1.21
C GLN A 130 8.49 -2.26 1.40
N THR A 131 9.72 -2.47 1.88
CA THR A 131 10.68 -1.37 2.06
C THR A 131 11.01 -0.68 0.73
N ARG A 132 11.18 -1.46 -0.34
CA ARG A 132 11.49 -0.94 -1.69
C ARG A 132 10.38 -0.01 -2.18
N THR A 133 9.13 -0.46 -2.09
CA THR A 133 7.94 0.30 -2.43
C THR A 133 7.79 1.53 -1.55
N ALA A 134 7.95 1.40 -0.22
CA ALA A 134 7.78 2.51 0.70
C ALA A 134 8.75 3.65 0.40
N VAL A 135 10.03 3.31 0.20
CA VAL A 135 11.07 4.28 -0.19
C VAL A 135 10.76 4.86 -1.58
N GLY A 136 10.43 4.03 -2.57
CA GLY A 136 10.17 4.49 -3.92
C GLY A 136 8.96 5.41 -4.03
N CYS A 137 7.86 5.14 -3.33
CA CYS A 137 6.70 6.02 -3.25
C CYS A 137 7.04 7.37 -2.61
N MET A 138 7.76 7.40 -1.50
CA MET A 138 8.17 8.65 -0.85
C MET A 138 9.08 9.47 -1.78
N LEU A 139 10.09 8.84 -2.39
CA LEU A 139 10.99 9.51 -3.33
C LEU A 139 10.27 9.98 -4.60
N TYR A 140 9.28 9.22 -5.08
CA TYR A 140 8.43 9.64 -6.19
C TYR A 140 7.66 10.92 -5.85
N CYS A 141 6.98 10.96 -4.70
CA CYS A 141 6.29 12.17 -4.23
C CYS A 141 7.24 13.38 -4.07
N GLN A 142 8.47 13.15 -3.57
CA GLN A 142 9.48 14.20 -3.39
C GLN A 142 10.02 14.74 -4.72
N ARG A 143 10.16 13.89 -5.75
CA ARG A 143 10.58 14.30 -7.10
C ARG A 143 9.46 15.00 -7.87
N HIS A 144 8.22 14.63 -7.61
CA HIS A 144 7.01 15.14 -8.27
C HIS A 144 6.28 16.16 -7.39
N THR A 145 6.92 17.31 -7.15
CA THR A 145 6.40 18.38 -6.28
C THR A 145 5.01 18.88 -6.67
N GLU A 146 4.61 18.76 -7.93
CA GLU A 146 3.28 19.07 -8.45
C GLU A 146 2.14 18.23 -7.84
N LEU A 147 2.47 17.08 -7.26
CA LEU A 147 1.51 16.23 -6.54
C LEU A 147 1.07 16.86 -5.22
N ASN A 148 1.89 17.74 -4.61
CA ASN A 148 1.64 18.32 -3.29
C ASN A 148 1.31 17.28 -2.21
N ILE A 149 1.96 16.10 -2.27
CA ILE A 149 1.79 15.04 -1.26
C ILE A 149 2.97 15.15 -0.29
N PRO A 150 2.74 15.57 0.96
CA PRO A 150 3.80 15.68 1.94
C PRO A 150 4.24 14.27 2.36
N THR A 151 5.54 13.98 2.28
CA THR A 151 6.14 12.72 2.74
C THR A 151 7.42 13.04 3.53
N PRO A 152 7.79 12.24 4.55
CA PRO A 152 9.03 12.45 5.28
C PRO A 152 10.24 12.38 4.33
N VAL A 153 11.18 13.31 4.47
CA VAL A 153 12.42 13.26 3.70
C VAL A 153 13.19 11.98 4.02
N VAL A 154 13.59 11.22 3.00
CA VAL A 154 14.39 10.00 3.19
C VAL A 154 15.88 10.36 3.23
N TYR A 155 16.56 10.07 4.33
CA TYR A 155 17.97 10.39 4.51
C TYR A 155 18.91 9.26 4.07
N ALA A 156 18.57 8.03 4.43
CA ALA A 156 19.28 6.83 4.01
C ALA A 156 18.31 5.66 4.00
N TYR A 157 18.58 4.67 3.17
CA TYR A 157 17.81 3.44 3.12
C TYR A 157 18.65 2.31 2.57
N ASN A 158 18.20 1.09 2.82
CA ASN A 158 18.65 -0.10 2.10
C ASN A 158 17.41 -0.95 1.85
N CYS A 159 17.28 -1.46 0.63
CA CYS A 159 16.17 -2.34 0.22
C CYS A 159 16.66 -3.76 -0.11
N THR A 160 17.91 -4.07 0.24
CA THR A 160 18.50 -5.40 0.09
C THR A 160 17.93 -6.30 1.17
N TYR A 161 17.46 -7.47 0.75
CA TYR A 161 16.85 -8.44 1.63
C TYR A 161 17.75 -8.83 2.81
N GLY A 162 17.20 -8.80 4.02
CA GLY A 162 17.89 -9.06 5.28
C GLY A 162 18.73 -7.88 5.80
N SER A 163 18.70 -6.74 5.12
CA SER A 163 19.44 -5.51 5.51
C SER A 163 18.57 -4.26 5.36
N GLU A 164 17.26 -4.44 5.28
CA GLU A 164 16.33 -3.37 4.99
C GLU A 164 16.25 -2.35 6.12
N PHE A 165 16.27 -1.07 5.75
CA PHE A 165 15.96 0.01 6.68
C PHE A 165 15.61 1.29 5.94
N ILE A 166 14.99 2.20 6.68
CA ILE A 166 14.69 3.57 6.26
C ILE A 166 15.07 4.49 7.42
N ALA A 167 16.01 5.39 7.19
CA ALA A 167 16.26 6.54 8.05
C ALA A 167 15.66 7.78 7.38
N MET A 168 14.72 8.44 8.05
CA MET A 168 13.91 9.52 7.47
C MET A 168 13.62 10.63 8.48
N GLU A 169 13.06 11.72 7.97
CA GLU A 169 12.63 12.87 8.75
C GLU A 169 11.69 12.50 9.90
N TYR A 170 11.95 13.11 11.05
CA TYR A 170 11.00 13.14 12.15
C TYR A 170 10.05 14.32 11.95
N LEU A 171 8.75 14.03 11.85
CA LEU A 171 7.70 15.04 11.75
C LEU A 171 7.20 15.37 13.16
N ASP A 172 7.38 16.63 13.57
CA ASP A 172 6.90 17.14 14.86
C ASP A 172 5.40 17.44 14.79
N GLY A 173 4.59 16.39 14.99
CA GLY A 173 3.13 16.45 14.98
C GLY A 173 2.51 15.20 15.57
N ASP A 174 1.17 15.18 15.58
CA ASP A 174 0.39 14.06 16.08
C ASP A 174 -0.18 13.22 14.94
N THR A 175 -0.39 11.92 15.17
CA THR A 175 -1.20 11.13 14.22
C THR A 175 -2.65 11.62 14.26
N LEU A 176 -3.29 11.78 13.11
CA LEU A 176 -4.67 12.26 13.01
C LEU A 176 -5.64 11.44 13.86
N SER A 177 -5.50 10.11 13.86
CA SER A 177 -6.36 9.21 14.64
C SER A 177 -6.26 9.43 16.15
N HIS A 178 -5.10 9.90 16.64
CA HIS A 178 -4.89 10.17 18.05
C HIS A 178 -5.64 11.42 18.50
N VAL A 179 -5.58 12.49 17.68
CA VAL A 179 -6.12 13.81 18.04
C VAL A 179 -7.49 14.11 17.43
N TRP A 180 -8.04 13.25 16.57
CA TRP A 180 -9.25 13.52 15.79
C TRP A 180 -10.44 14.07 16.60
N LEU A 181 -10.65 13.52 17.80
CA LEU A 181 -11.76 13.91 18.69
C LEU A 181 -11.52 15.25 19.39
N ASP A 182 -10.26 15.68 19.51
CA ASP A 182 -9.85 16.91 20.20
C ASP A 182 -9.70 18.10 19.25
N ILE A 183 -9.64 17.85 17.93
CA ILE A 183 -9.51 18.90 16.92
C ILE A 183 -10.85 19.70 16.81
N PRO A 184 -10.80 21.05 16.85
CA PRO A 184 -11.97 21.90 16.60
C PRO A 184 -12.62 21.63 15.24
N GLU A 185 -13.93 21.84 15.11
CA GLU A 185 -14.68 21.54 13.88
C GLU A 185 -14.13 22.23 12.62
N GLU A 186 -13.74 23.50 12.73
CA GLU A 186 -13.12 24.25 11.63
C GLU A 186 -11.81 23.60 11.16
N ASP A 187 -10.96 23.19 12.10
CA ASP A 187 -9.71 22.49 11.81
C ASP A 187 -9.93 21.09 11.25
N ARG A 188 -10.97 20.36 11.72
CA ARG A 188 -11.35 19.05 11.15
C ARG A 188 -11.74 19.20 9.68
N GLN A 189 -12.54 20.21 9.35
CA GLN A 189 -12.91 20.48 7.96
C GLN A 189 -11.68 20.86 7.11
N ASN A 190 -10.75 21.64 7.66
CA ASN A 190 -9.50 21.98 6.98
C ASN A 190 -8.63 20.75 6.70
N VAL A 191 -8.50 19.83 7.66
CA VAL A 191 -7.75 18.58 7.49
C VAL A 191 -8.43 17.68 6.46
N ILE A 192 -9.76 17.52 6.51
CA ILE A 192 -10.52 16.75 5.49
C ILE A 192 -10.25 17.31 4.10
N ASN A 193 -10.30 18.63 3.91
CA ASN A 193 -10.04 19.25 2.61
C ASN A 193 -8.64 18.95 2.09
N GLN A 194 -7.62 18.96 2.96
CA GLN A 194 -6.25 18.58 2.61
C GLN A 194 -6.15 17.10 2.22
N ILE A 195 -6.79 16.19 2.97
CA ILE A 195 -6.82 14.75 2.62
C ILE A 195 -7.46 14.55 1.24
N VAL A 196 -8.60 15.20 0.99
CA VAL A 196 -9.29 15.12 -0.31
C VAL A 196 -8.40 15.59 -1.45
N GLU A 197 -7.64 16.67 -1.27
CA GLU A 197 -6.71 17.17 -2.29
C GLU A 197 -5.51 16.24 -2.51
N ILE A 198 -4.97 15.65 -1.45
CA ILE A 198 -3.90 14.65 -1.51
C ILE A 198 -4.38 13.42 -2.31
N MET A 199 -5.56 12.89 -1.97
CA MET A 199 -6.13 11.74 -2.67
C MET A 199 -6.50 12.08 -4.12
N ARG A 200 -6.99 13.29 -4.39
CA ARG A 200 -7.23 13.78 -5.74
C ARG A 200 -5.92 13.81 -6.54
N SER A 201 -4.86 14.36 -5.98
CA SER A 201 -3.55 14.47 -6.63
C SER A 201 -2.95 13.09 -6.93
N MET A 202 -3.03 12.15 -6.00
CA MET A 202 -2.63 10.74 -6.23
C MET A 202 -3.32 10.13 -7.46
N ARG A 203 -4.63 10.42 -7.63
CA ARG A 203 -5.46 9.83 -8.69
C ARG A 203 -5.37 10.52 -10.04
N THR A 204 -5.14 11.83 -10.07
CA THR A 204 -5.30 12.61 -11.31
C THR A 204 -3.99 13.14 -11.86
N LYS A 205 -2.94 13.27 -11.03
CA LYS A 205 -1.67 13.86 -11.43
C LYS A 205 -0.55 12.83 -11.60
N ALA A 206 -0.67 11.66 -10.97
CA ALA A 206 0.25 10.55 -11.19
C ALA A 206 -0.29 9.59 -12.25
N ASN A 207 0.52 9.24 -13.24
CA ASN A 207 0.18 8.28 -14.29
C ASN A 207 1.32 7.29 -14.48
N PHE A 208 0.97 6.01 -14.48
CA PHE A 208 1.92 4.91 -14.62
C PHE A 208 1.55 4.02 -15.81
N ARG A 209 2.52 3.28 -16.32
CA ARG A 209 2.34 2.36 -17.47
C ARG A 209 2.00 0.94 -17.05
N VAL A 210 2.30 0.58 -15.81
CA VAL A 210 2.11 -0.77 -15.26
C VAL A 210 1.56 -0.67 -13.85
N ILE A 211 0.85 -1.70 -13.42
CA ILE A 211 0.40 -1.92 -12.04
C ILE A 211 1.57 -2.55 -11.28
N GLY A 212 1.96 -2.00 -10.13
CA GLY A 212 3.20 -2.42 -9.48
C GLY A 212 3.59 -1.54 -8.31
N GLY A 213 4.53 -2.03 -7.51
CA GLY A 213 5.27 -1.18 -6.59
C GLY A 213 6.16 -0.18 -7.33
N ILE A 214 6.64 0.84 -6.62
CA ILE A 214 7.55 1.85 -7.16
C ILE A 214 8.91 1.66 -6.50
N SER A 215 9.97 1.49 -7.28
CA SER A 215 11.34 1.39 -6.77
C SER A 215 11.95 2.76 -6.50
N PRO A 216 13.03 2.85 -5.70
CA PRO A 216 13.70 4.12 -5.40
C PRO A 216 14.19 4.91 -6.62
N ASP A 217 14.53 4.23 -7.73
CA ASP A 217 14.90 4.83 -9.01
C ASP A 217 13.69 5.29 -9.84
N GLY A 218 12.47 4.96 -9.41
CA GLY A 218 11.21 5.23 -10.11
C GLY A 218 10.76 4.12 -11.05
N SER A 219 11.51 3.02 -11.18
CA SER A 219 11.08 1.87 -11.97
C SER A 219 9.94 1.13 -11.27
N ALA A 220 9.19 0.33 -12.04
CA ALA A 220 8.20 -0.56 -11.46
C ALA A 220 8.89 -1.76 -10.78
N CYS A 221 8.31 -2.21 -9.67
CA CYS A 221 8.69 -3.46 -8.98
C CYS A 221 7.43 -4.25 -8.59
N PRO A 222 7.58 -5.46 -8.00
CA PRO A 222 6.45 -6.21 -7.50
C PRO A 222 5.52 -5.37 -6.63
N LEU A 223 4.22 -5.55 -6.84
CA LEU A 223 3.19 -4.89 -6.02
C LEU A 223 3.08 -5.59 -4.67
N VAL A 224 3.08 -4.80 -3.60
CA VAL A 224 2.67 -5.26 -2.27
C VAL A 224 1.22 -4.84 -2.08
N ASP A 225 0.27 -5.76 -2.20
CA ASP A 225 -1.15 -5.41 -2.03
C ASP A 225 -1.61 -5.69 -0.60
N GLY A 226 -2.33 -4.74 0.02
CA GLY A 226 -2.95 -4.93 1.33
C GLY A 226 -4.03 -6.03 1.32
N MET A 227 -4.56 -6.37 0.14
CA MET A 227 -5.39 -7.57 -0.06
C MET A 227 -4.64 -8.88 0.23
N ASP A 228 -3.31 -8.85 0.17
CA ASP A 228 -2.42 -9.93 0.59
C ASP A 228 -2.09 -9.84 2.11
N GLY A 229 -2.37 -8.72 2.77
CA GLY A 229 -2.13 -8.52 4.21
C GLY A 229 -3.25 -9.03 5.12
N GLY A 230 -4.47 -9.22 4.60
CA GLY A 230 -5.65 -9.52 5.42
C GLY A 230 -5.80 -10.98 5.87
N VAL A 231 -5.09 -11.92 5.23
CA VAL A 231 -5.27 -13.36 5.47
C VAL A 231 -3.98 -14.14 5.21
N GLY A 232 -3.06 -14.19 6.18
CA GLY A 232 -1.97 -15.21 6.23
C GLY A 232 -1.08 -15.36 4.98
N MET A 233 -1.04 -14.35 4.12
CA MET A 233 -0.51 -14.44 2.75
C MET A 233 0.97 -14.05 2.66
N GLY A 234 1.51 -13.35 3.68
CA GLY A 234 2.93 -13.02 3.78
C GLY A 234 3.86 -14.23 3.80
N LEU A 235 3.40 -15.38 4.31
CA LEU A 235 4.15 -16.63 4.26
C LEU A 235 4.25 -17.20 2.84
N VAL A 236 3.22 -17.03 1.99
CA VAL A 236 3.25 -17.52 0.61
C VAL A 236 3.97 -16.54 -0.32
N GLU A 237 3.89 -15.24 -0.05
CA GLU A 237 4.75 -14.23 -0.68
C GLU A 237 6.24 -14.50 -0.42
N SER A 238 6.62 -14.86 0.81
CA SER A 238 8.03 -15.08 1.16
C SER A 238 8.67 -16.26 0.42
N PHE A 239 7.87 -17.22 -0.05
CA PHE A 239 8.35 -18.32 -0.88
C PHE A 239 8.49 -17.97 -2.38
N GLY A 240 7.99 -16.80 -2.83
CA GLY A 240 8.09 -16.37 -4.23
C GLY A 240 7.40 -17.34 -5.21
N LEU A 241 6.31 -17.97 -4.76
CA LEU A 241 5.66 -19.08 -5.49
C LEU A 241 4.62 -18.62 -6.51
N TYR A 242 4.48 -17.32 -6.72
CA TYR A 242 3.51 -16.74 -7.63
C TYR A 242 3.97 -15.40 -8.18
N ASP A 243 3.34 -14.99 -9.28
CA ASP A 243 3.60 -13.71 -9.93
C ASP A 243 3.08 -12.56 -9.06
N THR A 244 3.98 -11.63 -8.75
CA THR A 244 3.73 -10.42 -7.95
C THR A 244 3.81 -9.15 -8.81
N GLY A 245 3.91 -9.29 -10.14
CA GLY A 245 4.03 -8.20 -11.08
C GLY A 245 5.46 -7.64 -11.17
N PRO A 246 5.65 -6.48 -11.82
CA PRO A 246 4.60 -5.56 -12.28
C PRO A 246 3.74 -6.12 -13.44
N TYR A 247 2.54 -5.58 -13.61
CA TYR A 247 1.55 -6.04 -14.58
C TYR A 247 1.25 -4.95 -15.62
N GLU A 248 1.25 -5.30 -16.91
CA GLU A 248 1.01 -4.34 -18.00
C GLU A 248 -0.48 -4.07 -18.22
N SER A 249 -1.35 -4.93 -17.69
CA SER A 249 -2.80 -4.80 -17.85
C SER A 249 -3.57 -5.19 -16.60
N VAL A 250 -4.79 -4.66 -16.47
CA VAL A 250 -5.72 -5.06 -15.41
C VAL A 250 -6.02 -6.56 -15.48
N ARG A 251 -6.05 -7.13 -16.69
CA ARG A 251 -6.27 -8.56 -16.89
C ARG A 251 -5.17 -9.40 -16.24
N GLU A 252 -3.91 -9.07 -16.49
CA GLU A 252 -2.76 -9.75 -15.89
C GLU A 252 -2.80 -9.65 -14.37
N TYR A 253 -3.05 -8.45 -13.84
CA TYR A 253 -3.18 -8.23 -12.41
C TYR A 253 -4.29 -9.07 -11.77
N VAL A 254 -5.51 -9.04 -12.32
CA VAL A 254 -6.65 -9.80 -11.77
C VAL A 254 -6.42 -11.30 -11.89
N GLN A 255 -5.82 -11.76 -12.99
CA GLN A 255 -5.44 -13.17 -13.16
C GLN A 255 -4.43 -13.59 -12.08
N ALA A 256 -3.41 -12.77 -11.81
CA ALA A 256 -2.43 -13.02 -10.76
C ALA A 256 -3.07 -13.05 -9.36
N VAL A 257 -4.02 -12.16 -9.05
CA VAL A 257 -4.80 -12.22 -7.79
C VAL A 257 -5.51 -13.58 -7.64
N PHE A 258 -6.17 -14.07 -8.69
CA PHE A 258 -6.80 -15.38 -8.65
C PHE A 258 -5.78 -16.51 -8.48
N ASP A 259 -4.70 -16.49 -9.26
CA ASP A 259 -3.68 -17.54 -9.22
C ASP A 259 -3.00 -17.62 -7.84
N ARG A 260 -2.81 -16.47 -7.17
CA ARG A 260 -2.35 -16.36 -5.77
C ARG A 260 -3.31 -17.04 -4.78
N GLN A 261 -4.59 -16.69 -4.83
CA GLN A 261 -5.60 -17.29 -3.95
C GLN A 261 -5.74 -18.80 -4.20
N PHE A 262 -5.66 -19.23 -5.45
CA PHE A 262 -5.68 -20.64 -5.81
C PHE A 262 -4.46 -21.39 -5.30
N HIS A 263 -3.27 -20.82 -5.45
CA HIS A 263 -2.05 -21.43 -4.94
C HIS A 263 -2.13 -21.58 -3.41
N TYR A 264 -2.59 -20.54 -2.71
CA TYR A 264 -2.81 -20.58 -1.27
C TYR A 264 -3.77 -21.71 -0.87
N LEU A 265 -4.92 -21.82 -1.54
CA LEU A 265 -5.92 -22.87 -1.26
C LEU A 265 -5.47 -24.28 -1.68
N ASP A 266 -4.71 -24.44 -2.77
CA ASP A 266 -4.13 -25.73 -3.18
C ASP A 266 -3.12 -26.23 -2.14
N GLN A 267 -2.27 -25.34 -1.61
CA GLN A 267 -1.37 -25.66 -0.51
C GLN A 267 -2.16 -26.06 0.75
N ILE A 268 -3.28 -25.38 1.06
CA ILE A 268 -4.18 -25.76 2.16
C ILE A 268 -4.77 -27.16 1.96
N LEU A 269 -5.29 -27.45 0.76
CA LEU A 269 -6.15 -28.61 0.51
C LEU A 269 -5.37 -29.88 0.17
N HIS A 270 -4.22 -29.78 -0.49
CA HIS A 270 -3.61 -30.92 -1.20
C HIS A 270 -2.15 -31.20 -0.81
N LYS A 271 -1.52 -30.32 -0.02
CA LYS A 271 -0.07 -30.38 0.19
C LYS A 271 0.35 -30.00 1.60
N SER A 272 0.71 -31.03 2.37
CA SER A 272 1.53 -30.93 3.58
C SER A 272 2.98 -30.41 3.32
N THR A 273 3.27 -29.72 2.22
CA THR A 273 4.65 -29.26 1.93
C THR A 273 5.17 -28.15 2.86
N LEU A 274 4.34 -27.60 3.75
CA LEU A 274 4.73 -26.67 4.82
C LEU A 274 4.83 -27.35 6.20
N LEU A 275 5.33 -28.59 6.27
CA LEU A 275 5.56 -29.30 7.55
C LEU A 275 6.34 -28.49 8.60
N ALA A 276 7.20 -27.56 8.17
CA ALA A 276 7.98 -26.70 9.08
C ALA A 276 7.20 -25.50 9.66
N HIS A 277 6.10 -25.08 9.03
CA HIS A 277 5.31 -23.89 9.42
C HIS A 277 3.83 -24.21 9.70
N GLU A 278 3.48 -25.50 9.76
CA GLU A 278 2.12 -26.03 9.90
C GLU A 278 1.34 -25.46 11.09
N ALA A 279 2.02 -25.18 12.22
CA ALA A 279 1.38 -24.62 13.41
C ALA A 279 0.93 -23.16 13.21
N LYS A 280 1.78 -22.31 12.62
CA LYS A 280 1.46 -20.90 12.31
C LYS A 280 0.36 -20.82 11.24
N PHE A 281 0.49 -21.67 10.22
CA PHE A 281 -0.51 -21.81 9.15
C PHE A 281 -1.90 -22.23 9.70
N LYS A 282 -1.94 -23.16 10.66
CA LYS A 282 -3.18 -23.57 11.36
C LYS A 282 -3.79 -22.46 12.23
N GLU A 283 -2.95 -21.66 12.90
CA GLU A 283 -3.38 -20.53 13.72
C GLU A 283 -4.02 -19.41 12.86
N GLU A 284 -3.38 -19.07 11.74
CA GLU A 284 -3.90 -18.09 10.77
C GLU A 284 -5.24 -18.55 10.16
N MET A 285 -5.33 -19.83 9.81
CA MET A 285 -6.52 -20.46 9.22
C MET A 285 -7.75 -20.48 10.16
N MET A 286 -7.55 -20.55 11.49
CA MET A 286 -8.64 -20.48 12.48
C MET A 286 -9.40 -19.14 12.46
N SER A 287 -8.83 -18.09 11.85
CA SER A 287 -9.54 -16.82 11.67
C SER A 287 -10.53 -16.85 10.48
N CYS A 288 -10.17 -17.50 9.38
CA CYS A 288 -10.97 -17.55 8.14
C CYS A 288 -12.07 -18.61 8.16
N LEU A 289 -11.82 -19.74 8.83
CA LEU A 289 -12.72 -20.89 8.89
C LEU A 289 -13.95 -20.70 9.78
N ARG A 290 -14.12 -19.54 10.42
CA ARG A 290 -15.26 -19.30 11.31
C ARG A 290 -16.60 -19.20 10.56
N VAL A 291 -16.57 -19.05 9.24
CA VAL A 291 -17.76 -18.74 8.42
C VAL A 291 -17.95 -19.70 7.23
N SER A 292 -16.91 -20.37 6.73
CA SER A 292 -16.98 -21.30 5.58
C SER A 292 -15.87 -22.34 5.60
N THR A 293 -16.09 -23.49 4.96
CA THR A 293 -15.08 -24.55 4.77
C THR A 293 -14.08 -24.18 3.66
N PRO A 294 -12.83 -24.72 3.69
CA PRO A 294 -11.86 -24.52 2.61
C PRO A 294 -12.39 -24.87 1.21
N GLU A 295 -13.18 -25.93 1.11
CA GLU A 295 -13.77 -26.42 -0.14
C GLU A 295 -14.82 -25.45 -0.70
N GLU A 296 -15.65 -24.87 0.17
CA GLU A 296 -16.61 -23.83 -0.22
C GLU A 296 -15.91 -22.55 -0.69
N ILE A 297 -14.82 -22.16 -0.03
CA ILE A 297 -14.00 -21.02 -0.44
C ILE A 297 -13.36 -21.29 -1.80
N PHE A 298 -12.80 -22.49 -1.99
CA PHE A 298 -12.18 -22.91 -3.25
C PHE A 298 -13.17 -22.87 -4.42
N GLU A 299 -14.34 -23.48 -4.28
CA GLU A 299 -15.34 -23.45 -5.36
C GLU A 299 -15.87 -22.04 -5.62
N ARG A 300 -15.94 -21.16 -4.60
CA ARG A 300 -16.31 -19.75 -4.78
C ARG A 300 -15.24 -18.97 -5.56
N VAL A 301 -13.97 -19.12 -5.21
CA VAL A 301 -12.85 -18.47 -5.91
C VAL A 301 -12.78 -18.97 -7.36
N LYS A 302 -12.99 -20.28 -7.56
CA LYS A 302 -13.03 -20.92 -8.88
C LYS A 302 -14.16 -20.46 -9.77
N SER A 303 -15.38 -20.42 -9.24
CA SER A 303 -16.53 -19.90 -9.96
C SER A 303 -16.30 -18.45 -10.43
N LYS A 304 -15.75 -17.60 -9.56
CA LYS A 304 -15.40 -16.22 -9.91
C LYS A 304 -14.31 -16.13 -11.00
N ARG A 305 -13.23 -16.90 -10.87
CA ARG A 305 -12.14 -16.95 -11.87
C ARG A 305 -12.68 -17.40 -13.23
N ASP A 306 -13.46 -18.47 -13.25
CA ASP A 306 -13.98 -19.04 -14.49
C ASP A 306 -14.97 -18.06 -15.16
N GLY A 307 -15.79 -17.36 -14.36
CA GLY A 307 -16.61 -16.25 -14.83
C GLY A 307 -15.79 -15.10 -15.43
N PHE A 308 -14.69 -14.70 -14.79
CA PHE A 308 -13.77 -13.67 -15.31
C PHE A 308 -13.10 -14.10 -16.62
N ARG A 309 -12.59 -15.35 -16.68
CA ARG A 309 -11.94 -15.90 -17.89
C ARG A 309 -12.88 -16.07 -19.07
N ALA A 310 -14.16 -16.34 -18.82
CA ALA A 310 -15.17 -16.50 -19.86
C ALA A 310 -15.52 -15.20 -20.60
N HIS A 311 -15.15 -14.04 -20.05
CA HIS A 311 -15.44 -12.74 -20.64
C HIS A 311 -14.15 -12.01 -21.07
N PRO A 312 -14.14 -11.33 -22.22
CA PRO A 312 -13.06 -10.43 -22.56
C PRO A 312 -13.07 -9.24 -21.60
N TYR A 313 -12.22 -9.30 -20.58
CA TYR A 313 -11.94 -8.21 -19.67
C TYR A 313 -10.90 -7.26 -20.28
N ASP A 314 -11.39 -6.28 -21.04
CA ASP A 314 -10.58 -5.30 -21.78
C ASP A 314 -10.85 -3.88 -21.26
N CYS A 315 -10.82 -3.68 -19.94
CA CYS A 315 -10.95 -2.33 -19.39
C CYS A 315 -9.59 -1.60 -19.42
N GLU A 316 -9.59 -0.41 -20.03
CA GLU A 316 -8.49 0.55 -19.94
C GLU A 316 -8.78 1.50 -18.79
N HIS A 317 -8.20 1.23 -17.63
CA HIS A 317 -8.20 2.15 -16.51
C HIS A 317 -6.84 2.79 -16.38
N PRO A 318 -6.76 4.09 -16.03
CA PRO A 318 -5.49 4.70 -15.72
C PRO A 318 -4.89 4.00 -14.48
N PHE A 319 -3.58 3.84 -14.50
CA PHE A 319 -2.83 3.38 -13.35
C PHE A 319 -2.32 4.59 -12.59
N VAL A 320 -2.74 4.70 -11.34
CA VAL A 320 -2.62 5.90 -10.51
C VAL A 320 -1.86 5.57 -9.25
N LEU A 321 -1.35 6.61 -8.58
CA LEU A 321 -0.70 6.42 -7.29
C LEU A 321 -1.76 6.05 -6.25
N ARG A 322 -1.46 5.06 -5.41
CA ARG A 322 -2.25 4.69 -4.25
C ARG A 322 -1.31 4.51 -3.07
N HIS A 323 -1.77 4.93 -1.89
CA HIS A 323 -1.06 4.70 -0.63
C HIS A 323 -1.12 3.24 -0.15
N GLY A 324 -2.24 2.57 -0.40
CA GLY A 324 -2.47 1.17 -0.01
C GLY A 324 -3.02 0.99 1.40
N ASP A 325 -2.62 1.84 2.35
CA ASP A 325 -3.05 1.78 3.77
C ASP A 325 -3.33 3.18 4.35
N LEU A 326 -4.11 4.01 3.65
CA LEU A 326 -4.32 5.41 4.08
C LEU A 326 -5.43 5.48 5.14
N HIS A 327 -5.04 5.65 6.40
CA HIS A 327 -5.95 5.91 7.51
C HIS A 327 -5.33 6.90 8.50
N GLY A 328 -6.10 7.35 9.49
CA GLY A 328 -5.68 8.42 10.40
C GLY A 328 -4.40 8.18 11.21
N ARG A 329 -3.86 6.96 11.31
CA ARG A 329 -2.54 6.74 11.96
C ARG A 329 -1.37 7.08 11.03
N ASN A 330 -1.61 7.01 9.72
CA ASN A 330 -0.64 7.24 8.66
C ASN A 330 -0.67 8.70 8.14
N VAL A 331 -1.39 9.58 8.84
CA VAL A 331 -1.46 11.01 8.57
C VAL A 331 -0.95 11.76 9.80
N ILE A 332 0.13 12.53 9.65
CA ILE A 332 0.68 13.39 10.70
C ILE A 332 0.16 14.82 10.52
N VAL A 333 -0.36 15.42 11.58
CA VAL A 333 -0.88 16.79 11.60
C VAL A 333 -0.13 17.69 12.59
N SER A 334 0.00 18.97 12.25
CA SER A 334 0.67 19.98 13.09
C SER A 334 -0.02 20.17 14.43
N HIS A 335 0.72 20.53 15.49
CA HIS A 335 0.17 20.82 16.83
C HIS A 335 -0.75 22.04 16.87
N SER A 336 -0.41 23.08 16.11
CA SER A 336 -1.09 24.37 16.11
C SER A 336 -2.25 24.44 15.14
N SER A 337 -3.25 25.26 15.48
CA SER A 337 -4.30 25.71 14.57
C SER A 337 -3.79 26.84 13.65
N PRO A 338 -4.16 26.88 12.36
CA PRO A 338 -4.97 25.87 11.69
C PRO A 338 -4.20 24.55 11.51
N ARG A 339 -4.88 23.42 11.71
CA ARG A 339 -4.24 22.09 11.60
C ARG A 339 -3.84 21.81 10.14
N CYS A 340 -2.56 21.51 9.91
CA CYS A 340 -2.00 21.19 8.59
C CYS A 340 -1.45 19.77 8.57
N ILE A 341 -1.57 19.07 7.44
CA ILE A 341 -0.94 17.76 7.24
C ILE A 341 0.56 17.97 7.00
N LEU A 342 1.38 17.43 7.90
CA LEU A 342 2.84 17.50 7.82
C LEU A 342 3.43 16.37 6.98
N GLY A 343 2.75 15.22 6.93
CA GLY A 343 3.21 14.09 6.14
C GLY A 343 2.25 12.91 6.12
N ILE A 344 2.28 12.21 4.99
CA ILE A 344 1.70 10.88 4.79
C ILE A 344 2.83 9.86 4.94
N ILE A 345 2.68 8.96 5.90
CA ILE A 345 3.70 7.98 6.30
C ILE A 345 3.22 6.55 6.02
N ASP A 346 4.13 5.58 6.11
CA ASP A 346 3.83 4.15 5.99
C ASP A 346 3.31 3.70 4.61
N TRP A 347 4.12 3.98 3.58
CA TRP A 347 3.85 3.63 2.18
C TRP A 347 4.14 2.15 1.83
N ASP A 348 4.13 1.22 2.78
CA ASP A 348 4.53 -0.19 2.58
C ASP A 348 3.66 -0.91 1.54
N PHE A 349 2.41 -0.49 1.39
CA PHE A 349 1.44 -0.98 0.41
C PHE A 349 1.23 -0.01 -0.75
N GLY A 350 2.13 0.97 -0.88
CA GLY A 350 2.07 2.00 -1.89
C GLY A 350 2.42 1.47 -3.28
N GLY A 351 1.91 2.14 -4.30
CA GLY A 351 2.32 1.85 -5.66
C GLY A 351 1.37 2.38 -6.70
N SER A 352 1.55 1.86 -7.91
CA SER A 352 0.64 2.05 -9.01
C SER A 352 -0.47 1.02 -9.00
N HIS A 353 -1.72 1.48 -8.95
CA HIS A 353 -2.90 0.65 -8.97
C HIS A 353 -3.89 1.10 -10.03
N VAL A 354 -4.76 0.17 -10.42
CA VAL A 354 -5.93 0.42 -11.26
C VAL A 354 -6.87 1.35 -10.50
N LEU A 355 -7.22 2.51 -11.08
CA LEU A 355 -8.00 3.57 -10.42
C LEU A 355 -9.24 3.07 -9.64
N PRO A 356 -10.13 2.21 -10.21
CA PRO A 356 -11.24 1.62 -9.47
C PRO A 356 -10.89 0.96 -8.14
N PHE A 357 -9.72 0.35 -8.00
CA PHE A 357 -9.26 -0.31 -6.76
C PHE A 357 -8.57 0.66 -5.79
N ALA A 358 -8.33 1.91 -6.21
CA ALA A 358 -7.75 2.94 -5.34
C ALA A 358 -8.76 3.50 -4.32
N ASP A 359 -10.05 3.17 -4.46
CA ASP A 359 -11.14 3.72 -3.63
C ASP A 359 -11.64 2.76 -2.53
N ASP A 360 -11.15 1.52 -2.51
CA ASP A 360 -11.77 0.43 -1.72
C ASP A 360 -11.42 0.43 -0.22
N TYR A 361 -10.60 1.37 0.25
CA TYR A 361 -10.05 1.35 1.62
C TYR A 361 -9.85 2.74 2.26
N PHE A 362 -10.69 3.71 1.92
CA PHE A 362 -10.76 4.93 2.75
C PHE A 362 -11.74 4.69 3.89
N GLU A 363 -11.23 4.20 5.03
CA GLU A 363 -11.97 4.09 6.29
C GLU A 363 -11.85 5.35 7.16
#